data_AF-A0A7H8JQX1-F1
#
_entry.id   AF-A0A7H8JQX1-F1
#
_cell.length_a   1.000
_cell.length_b   1.000
_cell.length_c   1.000
_cell.angle_alpha   90.00
_cell.angle_beta   90.00
_cell.angle_gamma   90.00
#
_symmetry.space_group_name_H-M   'P 1'
#
loop_
_entity.id
_entity.type
_entity.pdbx_description
1 polymer ?
#
loop_
_entity_poly.entity_id
_entity_poly.type
_entity_poly.pdbx_seq_one_letter_code
_entity_poly.pdbx_strand_id
1 'polypeptide(L)'
;MRAAIAALFEEDTPEERFIRLTRLLTDWPELHAQVRQMRQATGDDLHDNGMTYKEIGALIDVTEGRARHIAKGIVRPVRDNAKAKRKSGEKPEAAGE
;
A
#
# COMPACT_ATOMS: atom_id res chain seq x y z
N MET A 1 12.41 -3.50 -12.61
CA MET A 1 12.45 -2.50 -11.52
C MET A 1 13.76 -1.72 -11.45
N ARG A 2 14.95 -2.35 -11.42
CA ARG A 2 16.25 -1.63 -11.45
C ARG A 2 16.43 -0.74 -12.70
N ALA A 3 15.97 -1.21 -13.87
CA ALA A 3 15.97 -0.43 -15.11
C ALA A 3 15.04 0.80 -15.07
N ALA A 4 13.93 0.74 -14.34
CA ALA A 4 12.97 1.83 -14.28
C ALA A 4 13.52 3.05 -13.53
N ILE A 5 14.29 2.82 -12.46
CA ILE A 5 14.95 3.92 -11.73
C ILE A 5 16.09 4.49 -12.58
N ALA A 6 16.87 3.64 -13.25
CA ALA A 6 17.96 4.10 -14.12
C ALA A 6 17.44 4.98 -15.27
N ALA A 7 16.32 4.60 -15.89
CA ALA A 7 15.70 5.35 -16.98
C ALA A 7 15.28 6.78 -16.59
N LEU A 8 14.93 7.04 -15.31
CA LEU A 8 14.56 8.38 -14.84
C LEU A 8 15.70 9.40 -14.85
N PHE A 9 16.95 8.92 -14.96
CA PHE A 9 18.16 9.73 -14.89
C PHE A 9 19.15 9.39 -16.01
N GLU A 10 18.67 8.77 -17.09
CA GLU A 10 19.52 8.28 -18.18
C GLU A 10 20.27 9.41 -18.89
N GLU A 11 19.61 10.57 -19.04
CA GLU A 11 20.17 11.76 -19.69
C GLU A 11 21.00 12.66 -18.75
N ASP A 12 21.02 12.38 -17.44
CA ASP A 12 21.74 13.20 -16.46
C ASP A 12 23.25 12.95 -16.51
N THR A 13 24.03 14.03 -16.36
CA THR A 13 25.45 13.92 -16.00
C THR A 13 25.62 13.26 -14.62
N PRO A 14 26.79 12.67 -14.31
CA PRO A 14 27.04 12.06 -13.00
C PRO A 14 26.73 13.00 -11.81
N GLU A 15 27.09 14.28 -11.95
CA GLU A 15 26.88 15.31 -10.93
C GLU A 15 25.39 15.63 -10.74
N GLU A 16 24.63 15.84 -11.83
CA GLU A 16 23.18 16.07 -11.78
C GLU A 16 22.44 14.87 -11.19
N ARG A 17 22.83 13.67 -11.61
CA ARG A 17 22.27 12.41 -11.12
C ARG A 17 22.49 12.26 -9.63
N PHE A 18 23.69 12.56 -9.13
CA PHE A 18 23.98 12.51 -7.70
C PHE A 18 23.07 13.47 -6.91
N ILE A 19 22.97 14.73 -7.34
CA ILE A 19 22.11 15.73 -6.70
C ILE A 19 20.64 15.29 -6.68
N ARG A 20 20.11 14.85 -7.83
CA ARG A 20 18.71 14.45 -7.96
C ARG A 20 18.39 13.19 -7.17
N LEU A 21 19.29 12.20 -7.15
CA LEU A 21 19.14 11.01 -6.30
C LEU A 21 19.15 11.37 -4.82
N THR A 22 20.04 12.26 -4.38
CA THR A 22 20.04 12.72 -2.98
C THR A 22 18.72 13.37 -2.61
N ARG A 23 18.20 14.28 -3.45
CA ARG A 23 16.88 14.90 -3.23
C ARG A 23 15.75 13.88 -3.19
N LEU A 24 15.73 12.94 -4.15
CA LEU A 24 14.73 11.87 -4.19
C LEU A 24 14.73 11.06 -2.90
N LEU A 25 15.92 10.72 -2.36
CA LEU A 25 16.04 9.99 -1.10
C LEU A 25 15.60 10.81 0.11
N THR A 26 15.88 12.12 0.11
CA THR A 26 15.40 13.04 1.16
C THR A 26 13.88 13.14 1.17
N ASP A 27 13.26 13.29 0.00
CA ASP A 27 11.81 13.45 -0.15
C ASP A 27 11.07 12.10 -0.18
N TRP A 28 11.80 10.98 -0.19
CA TRP A 28 11.25 9.63 -0.32
C TRP A 28 10.12 9.31 0.67
N PRO A 29 10.18 9.67 1.96
CA PRO A 29 9.08 9.38 2.88
C PRO A 29 7.74 9.98 2.43
N GLU A 30 7.77 11.22 1.97
CA GLU A 30 6.59 11.96 1.50
C GLU A 30 6.14 11.43 0.13
N LEU A 31 7.06 11.28 -0.83
CA LEU A 31 6.77 10.71 -2.14
C LEU A 31 6.19 9.29 -2.04
N HIS A 32 6.72 8.47 -1.13
CA HIS A 32 6.21 7.14 -0.88
C HIS A 32 4.80 7.17 -0.26
N ALA A 33 4.48 8.16 0.58
CA ALA A 33 3.12 8.36 1.08
C ALA A 33 2.16 8.74 -0.06
N GLN A 34 2.55 9.65 -0.94
CA GLN A 34 1.77 10.04 -2.12
C GLN A 34 1.55 8.87 -3.08
N VAL A 35 2.58 8.08 -3.37
CA VAL A 35 2.45 6.87 -4.20
C VAL A 35 1.49 5.87 -3.58
N ARG A 36 1.48 5.72 -2.24
CA ARG A 36 0.51 4.86 -1.56
C ARG A 36 -0.92 5.36 -1.69
N GLN A 37 -1.13 6.68 -1.54
CA GLN A 37 -2.45 7.29 -1.71
C GLN A 37 -2.97 7.14 -3.14
N MET A 38 -2.12 7.42 -4.14
CA MET A 38 -2.48 7.21 -5.54
C MET A 38 -2.84 5.74 -5.81
N ARG A 39 -2.04 4.80 -5.32
CA ARG A 39 -2.33 3.37 -5.47
C ARG A 39 -3.65 2.97 -4.80
N GLN A 40 -3.96 3.57 -3.65
CA GLN A 40 -5.20 3.35 -2.95
C GLN A 40 -6.39 3.84 -3.80
N ALA A 41 -6.34 5.10 -4.24
CA ALA A 41 -7.38 5.72 -5.05
C ALA A 41 -7.61 4.93 -6.35
N THR A 42 -6.55 4.59 -7.08
CA THR A 42 -6.67 3.77 -8.30
C THR A 42 -7.26 2.38 -8.02
N GLY A 43 -6.91 1.77 -6.89
CA GLY A 43 -7.48 0.48 -6.50
C GLY A 43 -8.98 0.56 -6.16
N ASP A 44 -9.42 1.67 -5.59
CA ASP A 44 -10.83 1.96 -5.31
C ASP A 44 -11.58 2.25 -6.61
N ASP A 45 -11.02 3.08 -7.48
CA ASP A 45 -11.57 3.39 -8.81
C ASP A 45 -11.79 2.12 -9.63
N LEU A 46 -10.83 1.18 -9.64
CA LEU A 46 -10.99 -0.09 -10.36
C LEU A 46 -12.19 -0.89 -9.83
N HIS A 47 -12.39 -0.87 -8.52
CA HIS A 47 -13.52 -1.56 -7.90
C HIS A 47 -14.86 -0.87 -8.22
N ASP A 48 -14.89 0.45 -8.15
CA ASP A 48 -16.08 1.26 -8.47
C ASP A 48 -16.46 1.15 -9.95
N ASN A 49 -15.48 0.91 -10.83
CA ASN A 49 -15.69 0.59 -12.24
C ASN A 49 -16.04 -0.89 -12.52
N GLY A 50 -16.37 -1.66 -11.47
CA GLY A 50 -16.95 -2.99 -11.60
C GLY A 50 -15.98 -4.17 -11.49
N MET A 51 -14.68 -3.94 -11.25
CA MET A 51 -13.75 -5.05 -11.00
C MET A 51 -13.91 -5.58 -9.58
N THR A 52 -13.93 -6.90 -9.44
CA THR A 52 -13.88 -7.54 -8.13
C THR A 52 -12.48 -7.41 -7.52
N TYR A 53 -12.39 -7.42 -6.18
CA TYR A 53 -11.08 -7.47 -5.51
C TYR A 53 -10.23 -8.70 -5.89
N LYS A 54 -10.86 -9.78 -6.37
CA LYS A 54 -10.16 -10.97 -6.85
C LYS A 54 -9.44 -10.67 -8.17
N GLU A 55 -10.12 -10.00 -9.10
CA GLU A 55 -9.53 -9.58 -10.38
C GLU A 55 -8.45 -8.52 -10.17
N ILE A 56 -8.70 -7.53 -9.30
CA ILE A 56 -7.69 -6.54 -8.92
C ILE A 56 -6.47 -7.22 -8.29
N GLY A 57 -6.67 -8.22 -7.42
CA GLY A 57 -5.59 -9.01 -6.84
C GLY A 57 -4.76 -9.73 -7.89
N ALA A 58 -5.41 -10.33 -8.89
CA ALA A 58 -4.72 -10.98 -10.00
C ALA A 58 -3.86 -10.01 -10.84
N LEU A 59 -4.30 -8.77 -11.05
CA LEU A 59 -3.54 -7.75 -11.81
C LEU A 59 -2.18 -7.42 -11.19
N ILE A 60 -2.08 -7.44 -9.86
CA ILE A 60 -0.87 -7.06 -9.11
C ILE A 60 -0.23 -8.23 -8.37
N ASP A 61 -0.64 -9.46 -8.70
CA ASP A 61 -0.14 -10.72 -8.12
C ASP A 61 -0.25 -10.77 -6.57
N VAL A 62 -1.44 -10.45 -6.05
CA VAL A 62 -1.76 -10.58 -4.61
C VAL A 62 -3.11 -11.25 -4.39
N THR A 63 -3.34 -11.72 -3.17
CA THR A 63 -4.64 -12.29 -2.77
C THR A 63 -5.75 -11.24 -2.77
N GLU A 64 -7.00 -11.66 -2.98
CA GLU A 64 -8.18 -10.80 -2.90
C GLU A 64 -8.23 -9.96 -1.62
N GLY A 65 -8.00 -10.61 -0.46
CA GLY A 65 -7.98 -9.92 0.84
C GLY A 65 -6.88 -8.85 0.91
N ARG A 66 -5.73 -9.09 0.28
CA ARG A 66 -4.65 -8.10 0.19
C ARG A 66 -5.05 -6.94 -0.73
N ALA A 67 -5.65 -7.21 -1.88
CA ALA A 67 -6.15 -6.18 -2.79
C ALA A 67 -7.18 -5.27 -2.10
N ARG A 68 -8.16 -5.86 -1.38
CA ARG A 68 -9.13 -5.11 -0.56
C ARG A 68 -8.47 -4.22 0.48
N HIS A 69 -7.48 -4.73 1.22
CA HIS A 69 -6.77 -3.91 2.20
C HIS A 69 -6.02 -2.75 1.54
N ILE A 70 -5.48 -2.95 0.34
CA ILE A 70 -4.77 -1.90 -0.40
C ILE A 70 -5.74 -0.81 -0.85
N ALA A 71 -6.84 -1.18 -1.52
CA ALA A 71 -7.86 -0.23 -1.99
C ALA A 71 -8.51 0.55 -0.83
N LYS A 72 -8.68 -0.09 0.33
CA LYS A 72 -9.25 0.56 1.53
C LYS A 72 -8.23 1.27 2.43
N GLY A 73 -6.95 1.30 2.06
CA GLY A 73 -5.90 1.95 2.87
C GLY A 73 -5.64 1.26 4.22
N ILE A 74 -5.99 -0.02 4.38
CA ILE A 74 -5.86 -0.76 5.64
C ILE A 74 -4.42 -1.26 5.79
N VAL A 75 -3.63 -0.56 6.63
CA VAL A 75 -2.21 -0.88 6.88
C VAL A 75 -2.02 -1.92 8.00
N ARG A 76 -3.02 -2.15 8.86
CA ARG A 76 -2.99 -3.13 9.95
C ARG A 76 -4.34 -3.83 10.15
N PRO A 77 -4.62 -4.91 9.42
CA PRO A 77 -5.81 -5.71 9.66
C PRO A 77 -5.60 -6.53 10.96
N VAL A 78 -6.34 -6.16 12.01
CA VAL A 78 -6.75 -7.05 13.12
C VAL A 78 -5.68 -7.53 14.12
N ARG A 79 -4.38 -7.27 13.94
CA ARG A 79 -3.40 -7.56 15.02
C ARG A 79 -3.52 -6.62 16.23
N ASP A 80 -3.97 -5.38 16.01
CA ASP A 80 -4.14 -4.40 17.10
C ASP A 80 -5.49 -4.56 17.81
N ASN A 81 -6.57 -4.94 17.11
CA ASN A 81 -7.87 -5.20 17.75
C ASN A 81 -7.86 -6.45 18.64
N ALA A 82 -7.14 -7.51 18.26
CA ALA A 82 -7.01 -8.71 19.10
C ALA A 82 -6.15 -8.45 20.36
N LYS A 83 -5.14 -7.58 20.28
CA LYS A 83 -4.35 -7.17 21.45
C LYS A 83 -5.09 -6.14 22.32
N ALA A 84 -5.87 -5.24 21.71
CA ALA A 84 -6.71 -4.27 22.42
C ALA A 84 -7.85 -4.98 23.18
N LYS A 85 -8.58 -5.92 22.55
CA LYS A 85 -9.61 -6.73 23.21
C LYS A 85 -9.07 -7.63 24.32
N ARG A 86 -7.87 -8.20 24.14
CA ARG A 86 -7.21 -8.99 25.20
C ARG A 86 -6.72 -8.12 26.37
N LYS A 87 -6.35 -6.85 26.13
CA LYS A 87 -6.01 -5.89 27.18
C LYS A 87 -7.23 -5.31 27.89
N SER A 88 -8.39 -5.20 27.23
CA SER A 88 -9.64 -4.69 27.83
C SER A 88 -10.44 -5.75 28.58
N GLY A 89 -10.00 -7.02 28.58
CA GLY A 89 -10.62 -8.09 29.37
C GLY A 89 -11.99 -8.56 28.88
N GLU A 90 -12.43 -8.11 27.70
CA GLU A 90 -13.76 -8.43 27.17
C GLU A 90 -13.76 -9.85 26.59
N LYS A 91 -14.17 -10.80 27.43
CA LYS A 91 -14.37 -12.21 27.05
C LYS A 91 -15.58 -12.26 26.10
N PRO A 92 -15.50 -12.96 24.95
CA PRO A 92 -16.67 -13.15 24.11
C PRO A 92 -17.69 -13.96 24.92
N GLU A 93 -18.86 -13.36 25.12
CA GLU A 93 -20.03 -13.94 25.74
C GLU A 93 -20.34 -15.25 25.00
N ALA A 94 -20.34 -16.35 25.75
CA ALA A 94 -20.71 -17.65 25.23
C ALA A 94 -22.17 -17.56 24.77
N ALA A 95 -22.41 -17.74 23.47
CA ALA A 95 -23.74 -17.99 22.95
C ALA A 95 -24.24 -19.30 23.60
N GLY A 96 -25.10 -19.14 24.61
CA GLY A 96 -25.90 -20.22 25.15
C GLY A 96 -27.21 -20.30 24.39
N GLU A 97 -27.52 -21.50 23.90
CA GLU A 97 -28.85 -22.10 23.97
C GLU A 97 -28.70 -23.62 24.02
#